data_AF-A0A1I7J027-F1
#
_entry.id   AF-A0A1I7J027-F1
#
_cell.length_a   1.000
_cell.length_b   1.000
_cell.length_c   1.000
_cell.angle_alpha   90.00
_cell.angle_beta   90.00
_cell.angle_gamma   90.00
#
_symmetry.space_group_name_H-M   'P 1'
#
loop_
_entity.id
_entity.type
_entity.pdbx_description
1 polymer ?
#
loop_
_entity_poly.entity_id
_entity_poly.type
_entity_poly.pdbx_seq_one_letter_code
_entity_poly.pdbx_strand_id
1 'polypeptide(L)' 'MRDKLFFNGKIITSEDNIEHEAVLIKFNTIYKMGEPHDLLEFVDRETDIINLNHGKITIEEIKEMAGI' A
#
# COMPACT_ATOMS: atom_id res chain seq x y z
N MET A 1 13.28 -8.50 4.07
CA MET A 1 11.81 -8.50 4.11
C MET A 1 11.33 -8.41 2.67
N ARG A 2 10.20 -9.04 2.30
CA ARG A 2 9.66 -8.92 0.94
C ARG A 2 8.89 -7.61 0.77
N ASP A 3 8.93 -7.07 -0.44
CA ASP A 3 8.12 -5.94 -0.85
C ASP A 3 6.63 -6.30 -0.76
N LYS A 4 5.77 -5.33 -0.47
CA LYS A 4 4.33 -5.56 -0.29
C LYS A 4 3.52 -4.53 -1.07
N LEU A 5 2.56 -5.00 -1.87
CA LEU A 5 1.55 -4.16 -2.50
C LEU A 5 0.22 -4.35 -1.78
N PHE A 6 -0.25 -3.32 -1.11
CA PHE A 6 -1.60 -3.24 -0.55
C PHE A 6 -2.49 -2.55 -1.58
N PHE A 7 -3.63 -3.14 -1.92
CA PHE A 7 -4.54 -2.58 -2.94
C PHE A 7 -6.01 -2.87 -2.62
N ASN A 8 -6.91 -2.25 -3.38
CA ASN A 8 -8.36 -2.45 -3.30
C ASN A 8 -8.94 -2.05 -1.93
N GLY A 9 -8.45 -0.93 -1.39
CA GLY A 9 -8.97 -0.30 -0.18
C GLY A 9 -8.84 1.21 -0.29
N LYS A 10 -9.59 1.93 0.54
CA LYS A 10 -9.52 3.39 0.65
C LYS A 10 -8.52 3.75 1.74
N ILE A 11 -7.30 4.05 1.31
CA ILE A 11 -6.16 4.33 2.19
C ILE A 11 -6.19 5.81 2.56
N ILE A 12 -6.30 6.08 3.85
CA ILE A 12 -6.40 7.43 4.41
C ILE A 12 -5.04 7.83 4.98
N THR A 13 -4.47 8.90 4.44
CA THR A 13 -3.27 9.54 4.99
C THR A 13 -3.65 10.66 5.96
N SER A 14 -2.82 10.86 6.98
CA SER A 14 -2.98 11.95 7.96
C SER A 14 -2.80 13.33 7.33
N GLU A 15 -2.03 13.41 6.23
CA GLU A 15 -1.85 14.61 5.44
C GLU A 15 -3.02 14.74 4.45
N ASP A 16 -3.75 15.86 4.56
CA ASP A 16 -4.74 16.36 3.62
C ASP A 16 -5.95 15.48 3.27
N ASN A 17 -6.24 14.42 4.06
CA ASN A 17 -7.28 13.43 3.75
C ASN A 17 -7.16 12.88 2.32
N ILE A 18 -5.93 12.73 1.82
CA ILE A 18 -5.70 12.16 0.50
C ILE A 18 -6.09 10.69 0.56
N GLU A 19 -6.91 10.29 -0.42
CA GLU A 19 -7.38 8.93 -0.56
C GLU A 19 -6.58 8.25 -1.68
N HIS A 20 -5.91 7.17 -1.33
CA HIS A 20 -5.23 6.30 -2.29
C HIS A 20 -5.91 4.94 -2.33
N GLU A 21 -5.83 4.27 -3.47
CA GLU A 21 -6.40 2.94 -3.66
C GLU A 21 -5.38 1.81 -3.42
N ALA A 22 -4.09 2.16 -3.47
CA ALA A 22 -2.98 1.25 -3.26
C ALA A 22 -1.73 1.92 -2.65
N VAL A 23 -0.94 1.10 -1.96
CA VAL A 23 0.35 1.43 -1.33
C VAL A 23 1.35 0.33 -1.69
N LEU A 24 2.51 0.74 -2.20
CA LEU A 24 3.66 -0.13 -2.41
C LEU A 24 4.71 0.15 -1.35
N ILE A 25 5.09 -0.88 -0.61
CA ILE A 25 6.17 -0.87 0.37
C ILE A 25 7.36 -1.61 -0.20
N LYS A 26 8.50 -0.92 -0.26
CA LYS A 26 9.79 -1.50 -0.65
C LYS A 26 10.83 -1.23 0.43
N PHE A 27 11.72 -2.18 0.69
CA PHE A 27 12.82 -2.00 1.65
C PHE A 27 12.37 -1.42 3.00
N ASN A 28 11.25 -1.91 3.54
CA ASN A 28 10.63 -1.46 4.79
C ASN A 28 10.21 0.03 4.82
N THR A 29 9.93 0.63 3.68
CA THR A 29 9.40 2.00 3.61
C THR A 29 8.29 2.13 2.58
N ILE A 30 7.42 3.11 2.74
CA ILE A 30 6.43 3.47 1.73
C ILE A 30 7.18 4.00 0.52
N TYR A 31 7.12 3.27 -0.59
CA TYR A 31 7.78 3.63 -1.84
C TYR A 31 6.89 4.52 -2.70
N LYS A 32 5.61 4.16 -2.84
CA LYS A 32 4.63 4.88 -3.66
C LYS A 32 3.20 4.63 -3.18
N MET A 33 2.32 5.62 -3.35
CA MET A 33 0.89 5.52 -3.12
C MET A 33 0.15 6.03 -4.36
N GLY A 34 -1.03 5.48 -4.65
CA GLY A 34 -1.81 5.88 -5.83
C GLY A 34 -2.82 4.84 -6.26
N GLU A 35 -3.10 4.82 -7.56
CA GLU A 35 -3.94 3.81 -8.20
C GLU A 35 -3.21 2.47 -8.31
N PRO A 36 -3.91 1.32 -8.22
CA PRO A 36 -3.25 0.01 -8.26
C PRO A 36 -2.48 -0.20 -9.58
N HIS A 37 -3.04 0.24 -10.71
CA HIS A 37 -2.44 0.04 -12.03
C HIS A 37 -1.12 0.81 -12.20
N ASP A 38 -0.99 1.99 -11.60
CA ASP A 38 0.25 2.78 -11.59
C ASP A 38 1.33 2.13 -10.72
N LEU A 39 0.93 1.37 -9.69
CA LEU A 39 1.88 0.72 -8.79
C LEU A 39 2.38 -0.62 -9.34
N LEU A 40 1.60 -1.28 -10.21
CA LEU A 40 1.96 -2.56 -10.82
C LEU A 40 3.24 -2.50 -11.66
N GLU A 41 3.60 -1.34 -12.22
CA GLU A 41 4.85 -1.19 -12.99
C GLU A 41 6.12 -1.33 -12.13
N PHE A 42 5.99 -1.17 -10.81
CA PHE A 42 7.08 -1.27 -9.85
C PHE A 42 7.10 -2.61 -9.11
N VAL A 43 6.17 -3.52 -9.42
CA VAL A 43 6.03 -4.80 -8.73
C VAL A 43 6.96 -5.85 -9.34
N ASP A 44 7.66 -6.58 -8.47
CA ASP A 44 8.59 -7.66 -8.80
C ASP A 44 7.89 -9.02 -8.60
N ARG A 45 8.49 -10.11 -9.10
CA ARG A 45 7.99 -11.47 -8.85
C ARG A 45 7.94 -11.86 -7.37
N GLU A 46 8.70 -11.17 -6.53
CA GLU A 46 8.81 -11.47 -5.09
C GLU A 46 7.94 -10.56 -4.21
N THR A 47 7.18 -9.65 -4.81
CA THR A 47 6.28 -8.76 -4.06
C THR A 47 5.05 -9.54 -3.58
N ASP A 48 4.77 -9.46 -2.28
CA ASP A 48 3.55 -10.01 -1.71
C ASP A 48 2.38 -9.07 -2.03
N ILE A 49 1.32 -9.61 -2.64
CA ILE A 49 0.12 -8.85 -3.02
C ILE A 49 -0.98 -9.06 -1.97
N ILE A 50 -1.43 -7.96 -1.37
CA ILE A 50 -2.36 -7.94 -0.23
C ILE A 50 -3.62 -7.17 -0.61
N ASN A 51 -4.75 -7.88 -0.70
CA ASN A 51 -6.05 -7.28 -0.99
C ASN A 51 -6.70 -6.78 0.32
N LEU A 52 -7.04 -5.49 0.37
CA LEU A 52 -7.67 -4.83 1.51
C LEU A 52 -9.19 -5.03 1.57
N ASN A 53 -9.79 -5.70 0.58
CA ASN A 53 -11.21 -6.07 0.52
C ASN A 53 -12.20 -4.89 0.73
N HIS A 54 -12.08 -3.83 -0.07
CA HIS A 54 -13.01 -2.69 -0.12
C HIS A 54 -13.34 -2.05 1.25
N GLY A 55 -12.34 -1.91 2.12
CA GLY A 55 -12.44 -1.20 3.41
C GLY A 55 -11.79 0.19 3.39
N LYS A 56 -12.10 1.00 4.40
CA LYS A 56 -11.27 2.16 4.77
C LYS A 56 -10.18 1.67 5.70
N ILE A 57 -8.94 2.05 5.42
CA ILE A 57 -7.78 1.72 6.24
C ILE A 57 -6.87 2.94 6.32
N THR A 58 -6.23 3.15 7.45
CA THR A 58 -5.24 4.22 7.60
C THR A 58 -3.86 3.76 7.16
N ILE A 59 -3.01 4.71 6.77
CA ILE A 59 -1.62 4.39 6.43
C ILE A 59 -0.85 3.78 7.61
N GLU A 60 -1.18 4.14 8.85
CA GLU A 60 -0.55 3.59 10.06
C GLU A 60 -0.92 2.11 10.27
N GLU A 61 -2.18 1.72 10.05
CA GLU A 61 -2.59 0.30 10.08
C GLU A 61 -1.85 -0.51 9.01
N ILE A 62 -1.63 0.05 7.82
CA ILE A 62 -0.84 -0.61 6.77
C ILE A 62 0.62 -0.78 7.22
N LYS A 63 1.22 0.22 7.88
CA LYS A 63 2.59 0.11 8.42
C LYS A 63 2.69 -1.00 9.46
N GLU A 64 1.73 -1.09 10.37
CA GLU A 64 1.65 -2.17 11.36
C GLU A 64 1.54 -3.55 10.69
N MET A 65 0.67 -3.72 9.69
CA MET A 65 0.56 -4.96 8.89
C MET A 65 1.85 -5.28 8.12
N ALA A 66 2.54 -4.24 7.65
CA ALA A 66 3.79 -4.37 6.93
C ALA A 66 4.97 -4.68 7.86
N GLY A 67 4.87 -4.37 9.14
CA GLY A 67 5.94 -4.51 10.13
C GLY A 67 7.01 -3.42 9.99
N ILE A 68 6.59 -2.17 9.69
CA ILE A 68 7.47 -1.01 9.53
C ILE A 68 7.08 0.14 10.45
#